data_AF-C4YUP0-F1
#
_entry.id   AF-C4YUP0-F1
#
_cell.length_a   1.000
_cell.length_b   1.000
_cell.length_c   1.000
_cell.angle_alpha   90.00
_cell.angle_beta   90.00
_cell.angle_gamma   90.00
#
_symmetry.space_group_name_H-M   'P 1'
#
loop_
_entity.id
_entity.type
_entity.pdbx_description
1 polymer ?
#
loop_
_entity_poly.entity_id
_entity_poly.type
_entity_poly.pdbx_seq_one_letter_code
_entity_poly.pdbx_strand_id
1 'polypeptide(L)' 'MDQCDGLSFVDSSSIEVCKRYRISMNKVFAGIVASSKTTKGWFYGLKLHLITKEPSAIS' A
#
# COMPACT_ATOMS: atom_id res chain seq x y z
N MET A 1 -7.54 -4.19 -30.99
CA MET A 1 -6.21 -4.45 -30.42
C MET A 1 -5.72 -3.09 -29.95
N ASP A 2 -5.99 -2.77 -28.69
CA ASP A 2 -5.82 -1.41 -28.17
C ASP A 2 -4.35 -1.18 -27.78
N GLN A 3 -3.82 -0.04 -28.20
CA GLN A 3 -2.40 0.31 -28.18
C GLN A 3 -2.01 0.73 -26.76
N CYS A 4 -1.35 -0.15 -26.01
CA CYS A 4 -0.87 0.13 -24.66
C CYS A 4 0.41 0.99 -24.68
N ASP A 5 0.30 2.25 -25.09
CA ASP A 5 1.40 3.21 -25.11
C ASP A 5 1.57 3.92 -23.75
N GLY A 6 1.68 3.17 -22.65
CA GLY A 6 1.90 3.81 -21.35
C GLY A 6 2.41 2.84 -20.30
N LEU A 7 3.57 3.15 -19.73
CA LEU A 7 4.21 2.43 -18.65
C LEU A 7 3.30 2.49 -17.40
N SER A 8 2.96 1.33 -16.84
CA SER A 8 2.18 1.25 -15.60
C SER A 8 3.07 0.83 -14.43
N PHE A 9 3.15 1.68 -13.41
CA PHE A 9 3.91 1.40 -12.19
C PHE A 9 2.99 0.89 -11.08
N VAL A 10 3.39 -0.23 -10.47
CA VAL A 10 2.71 -0.80 -9.30
C VAL A 10 3.66 -0.73 -8.11
N ASP A 11 3.31 0.09 -7.12
CA ASP A 11 4.04 0.14 -5.84
C ASP A 11 3.15 -0.34 -4.70
N SER A 12 3.78 -1.02 -3.73
CA SER A 12 3.11 -1.53 -2.53
C SER A 12 3.77 -0.94 -1.29
N SER A 13 3.24 0.17 -0.80
CA SER A 13 3.77 0.88 0.36
C SER A 13 3.08 0.42 1.65
N SER A 14 3.87 0.18 2.70
CA SER A 14 3.37 -0.27 4.01
C SER A 14 3.31 0.91 4.98
N ILE A 15 2.15 1.17 5.55
CA ILE A 15 1.89 2.28 6.48
C ILE A 15 1.69 1.67 7.87
N GLU A 16 2.69 1.81 8.75
CA GLU A 16 2.59 1.36 10.13
C GLU A 16 1.72 2.32 10.94
N VAL A 17 0.65 1.80 11.55
CA VAL A 17 -0.30 2.60 12.33
C VAL A 17 0.12 2.71 13.79
N CYS A 18 0.70 1.65 14.35
CA CYS A 18 1.33 1.70 15.66
C CYS A 18 2.34 0.57 15.84
N LYS A 19 3.25 0.76 16.81
CA LYS A 19 4.20 -0.27 17.22
C LYS A 19 3.48 -1.48 17.81
N ARG A 20 4.06 -2.68 17.64
CA ARG A 20 3.45 -3.97 18.04
C ARG A 20 2.90 -4.02 19.47
N TYR A 21 3.56 -3.38 20.43
CA TYR A 21 3.09 -3.37 21.83
C TYR A 21 1.85 -2.50 22.09
N ARG A 22 1.44 -1.66 21.14
CA ARG A 22 0.23 -0.81 21.23
C ARG A 22 -0.96 -1.35 20.45
N ILE A 23 -0.84 -2.51 19.79
CA ILE A 23 -1.91 -3.09 18.97
C ILE A 23 -3.20 -3.25 19.78
N SER A 24 -3.12 -3.76 21.01
CA SER A 24 -4.28 -3.96 21.88
C SER A 24 -4.98 -2.67 22.31
N MET A 25 -4.28 -1.52 22.23
CA MET A 25 -4.82 -0.21 22.61
C MET A 25 -5.30 0.60 21.40
N ASN A 26 -5.01 0.16 20.18
CA ASN A 26 -5.44 0.88 18.97
C ASN A 26 -6.91 0.61 18.67
N LYS A 27 -7.78 1.54 19.10
CA LYS A 27 -9.22 1.48 18.83
C LYS A 27 -9.65 2.25 17.57
N VAL A 28 -8.85 3.22 17.14
CA VAL A 28 -9.19 4.13 16.03
C VAL A 28 -9.25 3.38 14.71
N PHE A 29 -8.31 2.45 14.48
CA PHE A 29 -8.25 1.69 13.23
C PHE A 29 -8.75 0.25 13.40
N ALA A 30 -9.43 -0.06 14.52
CA ALA A 30 -9.94 -1.38 14.80
C ALA A 30 -10.86 -1.86 13.65
N GLY A 31 -10.56 -3.04 13.10
CA GLY A 31 -11.28 -3.63 11.97
C GLY A 31 -10.84 -3.17 10.57
N ILE A 32 -9.98 -2.16 10.46
CA ILE A 32 -9.46 -1.65 9.17
C ILE A 32 -8.02 -2.09 8.94
N VAL A 33 -7.21 -2.15 10.00
CA VAL A 33 -5.81 -2.54 9.93
C VAL A 33 -5.60 -4.01 10.27
N ALA A 34 -4.53 -4.59 9.71
CA ALA A 34 -4.13 -5.96 9.97
C ALA A 34 -2.61 -6.08 10.16
N SER A 35 -2.18 -7.17 10.80
CA SER A 35 -0.77 -7.55 10.85
C SER A 35 -0.36 -8.10 9.48
N SER A 36 0.61 -7.45 8.85
CA SER A 36 1.11 -7.82 7.53
C SER A 36 2.63 -7.99 7.54
N LYS A 37 3.15 -8.83 6.62
CA LYS A 37 4.59 -9.06 6.44
C LYS A 37 5.10 -8.33 5.20
N THR A 38 6.25 -7.70 5.35
CA THR A 38 7.04 -7.07 4.30
C THR A 38 8.44 -7.66 4.29
N THR A 39 9.25 -7.34 3.29
CA THR A 39 10.68 -7.68 3.25
C THR A 39 11.42 -7.10 4.47
N LYS A 40 10.95 -5.98 5.02
CA LYS A 40 11.53 -5.32 6.20
C LYS A 40 11.07 -5.94 7.53
N GLY A 41 10.08 -6.84 7.51
CA GLY A 41 9.54 -7.50 8.68
C GLY A 41 8.02 -7.36 8.82
N TRP A 42 7.53 -7.63 10.02
CA TRP A 42 6.11 -7.55 10.35
C TRP A 42 5.73 -6.15 10.82
N PHE A 43 4.61 -5.62 10.32
CA PHE A 43 4.04 -4.36 10.76
C PHE A 43 2.54 -4.51 11.00
N TYR A 44 1.98 -3.61 11.80
CA TYR A 44 0.53 -3.53 12.03
C TYR A 44 0.01 -2.23 11.42
N GLY A 45 -0.77 -2.36 10.35
CA GLY A 45 -1.21 -1.19 9.61
C GLY A 45 -1.83 -1.52 8.26
N LEU A 46 -1.67 -0.60 7.31
CA LEU A 46 -2.31 -0.66 5.99
C LEU A 46 -1.26 -0.90 4.90
N LYS A 47 -1.66 -1.61 3.85
CA LYS A 47 -0.88 -1.75 2.63
C LYS A 47 -1.56 -0.94 1.53
N LEU A 48 -0.86 0.06 1.02
CA LEU A 48 -1.33 0.88 -0.08
C LEU A 48 -0.79 0.29 -1.37
N HIS A 49 -1.69 -0.06 -2.28
CA HIS A 49 -1.36 -0.48 -3.64
C HIS A 49 -1.67 0.68 -4.57
N LEU A 50 -0.62 1.33 -5.10
CA LEU A 50 -0.78 2.41 -6.08
C LEU A 50 -0.52 1.85 -7.47
N ILE A 51 -1.44 2.12 -8.40
CA ILE A 51 -1.30 1.81 -9.82
C ILE A 51 -1.32 3.14 -10.56
N THR A 52 -0.18 3.54 -11.10
CA THR A 52 -0.08 4.77 -11.90
C THR A 52 0.11 4.40 -13.36
N LYS A 53 -0.73 4.93 -14.23
CA LYS A 53 -0.56 4.88 -15.69
C LYS A 53 0.03 6.20 -16.14
N GLU A 54 1.15 6.16 -16.85
CA GLU A 54 1.64 7.31 -17.59
C GLU A 54 0.75 7.53 -18.82
N PRO A 55 0.08 8.69 -18.97
CA PRO A 55 -0.57 9.04 -20.22
C PRO A 55 0.53 9.37 -21.24
N SER A 56 0.56 8.68 -22.38
CA SER A 56 1.37 9.11 -23.52
C SER A 56 0.95 10.53 -23.92
N ALA A 57 1.84 11.49 -23.73
CA ALA A 57 1.70 12.79 -24.35
C ALA A 57 1.86 12.58 -25.86
N ILE A 58 0.73 12.44 -26.56
CA ILE A 58 0.70 12.53 -28.01
C ILE A 58 0.93 14.02 -28.33
N SER A 59 2.14 14.35 -28.77
CA SER A 59 2.50 15.64 -29.39
C SER A 59 1.90 15.75 -30.79
#